data_AF-A0A3L7Z3H1-F1
#
_entry.id   AF-A0A3L7Z3H1-F1
#
_cell.length_a   1.000
_cell.length_b   1.000
_cell.length_c   1.000
_cell.angle_alpha   90.00
_cell.angle_beta   90.00
_cell.angle_gamma   90.00
#
_symmetry.space_group_name_H-M   'P 1'
#
loop_
_entity.id
_entity.type
_entity.pdbx_description
1 polymer ?
#
loop_
_entity_poly.entity_id
_entity_poly.type
_entity_poly.pdbx_seq_one_letter_code
_entity_poly.pdbx_strand_id
1 'polypeptide(L)'
;MAKQILVGIREQDLNEVAHYLMIYLPFNEELCSYTDNWLGELYENKYPLVSKGMWSAIIDLKTHKILNWKQEFGCLYFQAKVCDSGTYFLLDKDKKVICKIADYVPNGLIPETDDCGDYIRLRINYDGTIENWPDEPDFSDFIEGVGIVEKIDTSIEEEPILDTKVEFTYSQLMAKLLRLPKHLQMEIGRALIANASEGFEEEEDEGSL
;
A
#
# COMPACT_ATOMS: atom_id res chain seq x y z
N MET A 1 -13.17 -2.24 -10.88
CA MET A 1 -12.78 -3.50 -11.58
C MET A 1 -11.56 -4.04 -10.88
N ALA A 2 -11.55 -5.32 -10.52
CA ALA A 2 -10.43 -5.91 -9.79
C ALA A 2 -9.13 -5.91 -10.60
N LYS A 3 -9.21 -6.10 -11.93
CA LYS A 3 -8.03 -6.07 -12.82
C LYS A 3 -8.12 -4.93 -13.83
N GLN A 4 -7.06 -4.14 -13.95
CA GLN A 4 -6.95 -3.04 -14.91
C GLN A 4 -5.58 -3.03 -15.60
N ILE A 5 -5.57 -2.77 -16.91
CA ILE A 5 -4.36 -2.56 -17.71
C ILE A 5 -4.52 -1.28 -18.53
N LEU A 6 -3.44 -0.51 -18.66
CA LEU A 6 -3.45 0.70 -19.47
C LEU A 6 -3.54 0.35 -20.97
N VAL A 7 -4.34 1.08 -21.76
CA VAL A 7 -4.63 0.83 -23.20
C VAL A 7 -3.40 0.46 -24.04
N GLY A 8 -2.25 1.10 -23.83
CA GLY A 8 -1.03 0.84 -24.61
C GLY A 8 -0.15 -0.31 -24.11
N ILE A 9 -0.45 -0.89 -22.94
CA ILE A 9 0.44 -1.86 -22.29
C ILE A 9 0.09 -3.30 -22.69
N ARG A 10 -1.16 -3.59 -23.04
CA ARG A 10 -1.61 -4.95 -23.40
C ARG A 10 -0.88 -5.53 -24.63
N GLU A 11 -0.40 -4.67 -25.52
CA GLU A 11 0.33 -5.06 -26.72
C GLU A 11 1.84 -5.25 -26.47
N GLN A 12 2.32 -4.90 -25.27
CA GLN A 12 3.72 -4.98 -24.88
C GLN A 12 3.96 -6.21 -23.98
N ASP A 13 5.20 -6.69 -23.97
CA ASP A 13 5.60 -7.75 -23.05
C ASP A 13 5.79 -7.16 -21.64
N LEU A 14 4.98 -7.62 -20.68
CA LEU A 14 5.05 -7.18 -19.29
C LEU A 14 6.43 -7.47 -18.67
N ASN A 15 7.13 -8.50 -19.11
CA ASN A 15 8.50 -8.81 -18.68
C ASN A 15 9.49 -7.70 -19.04
N GLU A 16 9.23 -6.96 -20.12
CA GLU A 16 10.10 -5.87 -20.58
C GLU A 16 9.74 -4.53 -19.95
N VAL A 17 8.44 -4.26 -19.80
CA VAL A 17 7.96 -2.94 -19.35
C VAL A 17 7.84 -2.82 -17.83
N ALA A 18 7.46 -3.89 -17.13
CA ALA A 18 7.31 -3.87 -15.68
C ALA A 18 8.70 -3.88 -15.02
N HIS A 19 8.96 -2.86 -14.19
CA HIS A 19 10.21 -2.71 -13.46
C HIS A 19 10.02 -2.85 -11.96
N TYR A 20 8.83 -2.51 -11.46
CA TYR A 20 8.52 -2.61 -10.05
C TYR A 20 7.16 -3.26 -9.84
N LEU A 21 7.05 -3.99 -8.73
CA LEU A 21 5.79 -4.44 -8.17
C LEU A 21 5.56 -3.67 -6.87
N MET A 22 4.41 -3.02 -6.76
CA MET A 22 3.96 -2.42 -5.51
C MET A 22 2.82 -3.25 -4.94
N ILE A 23 2.94 -3.61 -3.67
CA ILE A 23 1.97 -4.43 -2.96
C ILE A 23 1.41 -3.60 -1.80
N TYR A 24 0.08 -3.63 -1.66
CA TYR A 24 -0.66 -3.08 -0.54
C TYR A 24 -1.55 -4.17 0.05
N LEU A 25 -1.45 -4.37 1.36
CA LEU A 25 -2.25 -5.35 2.10
C LEU A 25 -2.77 -4.70 3.38
N PRO A 26 -4.05 -4.83 3.74
CA PRO A 26 -4.50 -4.60 5.10
C PRO A 26 -3.69 -5.46 6.06
N PHE A 27 -3.06 -4.82 7.05
CA PHE A 27 -2.22 -5.50 8.02
C PHE A 27 -3.06 -5.89 9.24
N ASN A 28 -3.18 -7.19 9.47
CA ASN A 28 -3.85 -7.76 10.64
C ASN A 28 -2.88 -8.72 11.33
N GLU A 29 -2.58 -8.49 12.60
CA GLU A 29 -1.62 -9.28 13.39
C GLU A 29 -2.01 -10.76 13.54
N GLU A 30 -3.29 -11.11 13.40
CA GLU A 30 -3.76 -12.52 13.39
C GLU A 30 -3.50 -13.22 12.05
N LEU A 31 -3.39 -12.44 10.96
CA LEU A 31 -3.23 -12.94 9.59
C LEU A 31 -1.83 -12.70 9.02
N CYS A 32 -1.07 -11.79 9.63
CA CYS A 32 0.24 -11.34 9.21
C CYS A 32 1.24 -11.59 10.32
N SER A 33 2.40 -12.16 9.98
CA SER A 33 3.47 -12.44 10.92
C SER A 33 4.82 -12.12 10.32
N TYR A 34 5.73 -11.69 11.19
CA TYR A 34 7.15 -11.61 10.91
C TYR A 34 7.88 -12.52 11.87
N THR A 35 8.60 -13.49 11.31
CA THR A 35 9.48 -14.37 12.08
C THR A 35 10.91 -14.12 11.63
N ASP A 36 11.83 -14.06 12.58
CA ASP A 36 13.25 -14.05 12.26
C ASP A 36 13.80 -15.48 12.38
N ASN A 37 14.93 -15.76 11.73
CA ASN A 37 15.53 -17.09 11.79
C ASN A 37 16.13 -17.43 13.18
N TRP A 38 16.11 -16.50 14.17
CA TRP A 38 16.83 -16.63 15.44
C TRP A 38 15.95 -16.51 16.70
N LEU A 39 14.92 -15.68 16.74
CA LEU A 39 14.03 -15.43 17.89
C LEU A 39 12.63 -16.06 17.76
N GLY A 40 12.26 -16.62 16.61
CA GLY A 40 11.01 -17.38 16.43
C GLY A 40 9.78 -16.48 16.20
N GLU A 41 9.72 -15.29 16.81
CA GLU A 41 8.76 -14.20 16.54
C GLU A 41 9.41 -12.84 16.88
N LEU A 42 9.24 -11.81 16.03
CA LEU A 42 9.72 -10.46 16.34
C LEU A 42 8.93 -9.86 17.52
N TYR A 43 9.60 -9.66 18.66
CA TYR A 43 9.03 -9.08 19.88
C TYR A 43 9.23 -7.55 20.03
N GLU A 44 9.43 -6.82 18.94
CA GLU A 44 9.54 -5.35 19.01
C GLU A 44 8.42 -4.66 18.22
N ASN A 45 7.87 -3.59 18.81
CA ASN A 45 6.73 -2.76 18.40
C ASN A 45 6.86 -2.08 17.01
N LYS A 46 7.44 -2.73 16.01
CA LYS A 46 7.68 -2.21 14.67
C LYS A 46 7.51 -3.33 13.66
N TYR A 47 6.28 -3.54 13.21
CA TYR A 47 6.03 -4.29 11.99
C TYR A 47 6.67 -3.54 10.82
N PRO A 48 7.71 -4.08 10.16
CA PRO A 48 8.35 -3.40 9.03
C PRO A 48 7.31 -3.11 7.95
N LEU A 49 7.48 -1.98 7.26
CA LEU A 49 6.64 -1.61 6.11
C LEU A 49 5.13 -1.43 6.42
N VAL A 50 4.74 -1.47 7.70
CA VAL A 50 3.36 -1.21 8.13
C VAL A 50 3.20 0.26 8.51
N SER A 51 2.19 0.90 7.93
CA SER A 51 1.81 2.29 8.23
C SER A 51 0.31 2.44 8.02
N LYS A 52 -0.38 3.05 8.99
CA LYS A 52 -1.84 3.29 8.94
C LYS A 52 -2.67 2.01 8.67
N GLY A 53 -2.34 0.92 9.36
CA GLY A 53 -3.04 -0.35 9.17
C GLY A 53 -2.75 -1.05 7.83
N MET A 54 -1.83 -0.53 7.00
CA MET A 54 -1.49 -1.09 5.71
C MET A 54 -0.02 -1.52 5.67
N TRP A 55 0.22 -2.76 5.26
CA TRP A 55 1.54 -3.20 4.81
C TRP A 55 1.76 -2.77 3.37
N SER A 56 2.88 -2.12 3.08
CA SER A 56 3.19 -1.64 1.74
C SER A 56 4.65 -1.85 1.36
N ALA A 57 4.88 -2.52 0.22
CA ALA A 57 6.21 -2.78 -0.30
C ALA A 57 6.32 -2.37 -1.77
N ILE A 58 7.48 -1.85 -2.16
CA ILE A 58 7.86 -1.67 -3.58
C ILE A 58 9.06 -2.56 -3.83
N ILE A 59 8.90 -3.52 -4.73
CA ILE A 59 9.89 -4.53 -5.08
C ILE A 59 10.41 -4.20 -6.48
N ASP A 60 11.72 -4.09 -6.62
CA ASP A 60 12.38 -4.02 -7.91
C ASP A 60 12.41 -5.42 -8.52
N LEU A 61 11.76 -5.59 -9.68
CA LEU A 61 11.57 -6.88 -10.32
C LEU A 61 12.84 -7.45 -10.96
N LYS A 62 13.91 -6.66 -11.10
CA LYS A 62 15.19 -7.12 -11.67
C LYS A 62 16.16 -7.57 -10.59
N THR A 63 16.13 -6.89 -9.44
CA THR A 63 17.03 -7.15 -8.30
C THR A 63 16.36 -7.93 -7.18
N HIS A 64 15.04 -8.11 -7.26
CA HIS A 64 14.17 -8.73 -6.26
C HIS A 64 14.31 -8.07 -4.88
N LYS A 65 14.52 -6.75 -4.89
CA LYS A 65 14.86 -5.98 -3.71
C LYS A 65 13.73 -5.03 -3.31
N ILE A 66 13.39 -5.03 -2.03
CA ILE A 66 12.44 -4.08 -1.46
C ILE A 66 13.13 -2.71 -1.34
N LEU A 67 12.61 -1.71 -2.05
CA LEU A 67 13.25 -0.39 -2.15
C LEU A 67 13.29 0.39 -0.82
N ASN A 68 12.29 0.21 0.04
CA ASN A 68 12.17 0.92 1.31
C ASN A 68 12.63 0.07 2.51
N TRP A 69 13.38 -1.01 2.27
CA TRP A 69 13.91 -1.83 3.34
C TRP A 69 15.00 -1.09 4.12
N LYS A 70 14.89 -1.09 5.44
CA LYS A 70 15.93 -0.58 6.33
C LYS A 70 16.69 -1.74 6.94
N GLN A 71 18.01 -1.65 6.93
CA GLN A 71 18.89 -2.65 7.52
C GLN A 71 18.60 -2.94 9.01
N GLU A 72 18.01 -1.97 9.73
CA GLU A 72 17.55 -2.14 11.11
C GLU A 72 16.46 -3.22 11.27
N PHE A 73 15.76 -3.59 10.19
CA PHE A 73 14.76 -4.66 10.21
C PHE A 73 15.36 -6.07 10.23
N GLY A 74 16.64 -6.24 9.86
CA GLY A 74 17.30 -7.54 9.87
C GLY A 74 16.87 -8.46 8.72
N CYS A 75 17.11 -9.77 8.88
CA CYS A 75 16.58 -10.81 8.00
C CYS A 75 15.27 -11.33 8.56
N LEU A 76 14.21 -11.36 7.76
CA LEU A 76 12.86 -11.69 8.20
C LEU A 76 12.15 -12.60 7.21
N TYR A 77 11.33 -13.50 7.74
CA TYR A 77 10.32 -14.22 7.00
C TYR A 77 8.97 -13.54 7.26
N PHE A 78 8.42 -12.91 6.24
CA PHE A 78 7.09 -12.29 6.25
C PHE A 78 6.08 -13.26 5.69
N GLN A 79 4.99 -13.49 6.42
CA GLN A 79 3.85 -14.27 5.97
C GLN A 79 2.56 -13.50 6.20
N ALA A 80 1.71 -13.40 5.18
CA ALA A 80 0.40 -12.78 5.26
C ALA A 80 -0.66 -13.63 4.57
N LYS A 81 -1.79 -13.87 5.25
CA LYS A 81 -3.02 -14.35 4.62
C LYS A 81 -3.84 -13.15 4.16
N VAL A 82 -4.05 -13.03 2.85
CA VAL A 82 -4.56 -11.81 2.22
C VAL A 82 -6.10 -11.73 2.23
N CYS A 83 -6.80 -12.87 2.25
CA CYS A 83 -8.27 -12.93 2.35
C CYS A 83 -9.00 -11.98 1.38
N ASP A 84 -8.66 -12.04 0.09
CA ASP A 84 -9.29 -11.23 -0.97
C ASP A 84 -9.22 -9.70 -0.75
N SER A 85 -8.18 -9.20 -0.07
CA SER A 85 -8.07 -7.76 0.28
C SER A 85 -6.79 -7.08 -0.22
N GLY A 86 -5.95 -7.79 -0.98
CA GLY A 86 -4.68 -7.27 -1.47
C GLY A 86 -4.84 -6.41 -2.72
N THR A 87 -3.98 -5.41 -2.89
CA THR A 87 -3.88 -4.63 -4.13
C THR A 87 -2.44 -4.61 -4.63
N TYR A 88 -2.28 -4.88 -5.92
CA TYR A 88 -1.00 -5.10 -6.59
C TYR A 88 -0.91 -4.21 -7.82
N PHE A 89 0.17 -3.45 -7.92
CA PHE A 89 0.44 -2.60 -9.07
C PHE A 89 1.74 -2.99 -9.74
N LEU A 90 1.71 -3.14 -11.06
CA LEU A 90 2.93 -3.12 -11.85
C LEU A 90 3.24 -1.68 -12.24
N LEU A 91 4.52 -1.32 -12.14
CA LEU A 91 5.01 0.00 -12.50
C LEU A 91 6.13 -0.11 -13.53
N ASP A 92 6.18 0.88 -14.42
CA ASP A 92 7.29 1.02 -15.38
C ASP A 92 8.57 1.55 -14.71
N LYS A 93 9.65 1.68 -15.50
CA LYS A 93 10.94 2.21 -15.05
C LYS A 93 10.85 3.62 -14.42
N ASP A 94 9.87 4.41 -14.82
CA ASP A 94 9.62 5.78 -14.35
C ASP A 94 8.65 5.81 -13.16
N LYS A 95 8.33 4.63 -12.59
CA LYS A 95 7.38 4.40 -11.48
C LYS A 95 5.95 4.83 -11.80
N LYS A 96 5.53 4.76 -13.07
CA LYS A 96 4.12 4.95 -13.44
C LYS A 96 3.39 3.62 -13.42
N VAL A 97 2.19 3.61 -12.87
CA VAL A 97 1.33 2.42 -12.81
C VAL A 97 0.89 2.02 -14.23
N ILE A 98 1.11 0.76 -14.58
CA ILE A 98 0.77 0.18 -15.89
C ILE A 98 -0.28 -0.94 -15.80
N CYS A 99 -0.36 -1.62 -14.64
CA CYS A 99 -1.40 -2.61 -14.33
C CYS A 99 -1.83 -2.50 -12.86
N LYS A 100 -3.07 -2.91 -12.57
CA LYS A 100 -3.61 -3.13 -11.22
C LYS A 100 -4.28 -4.50 -11.18
N ILE A 101 -4.05 -5.25 -10.11
CA ILE A 101 -4.89 -6.36 -9.65
C ILE A 101 -5.32 -6.03 -8.22
N ALA A 102 -6.55 -6.37 -7.87
CA ALA A 102 -7.07 -6.36 -6.52
C ALA A 102 -7.64 -7.74 -6.17
N ASP A 103 -7.81 -7.96 -4.87
CA ASP A 103 -8.38 -9.13 -4.22
C ASP A 103 -7.44 -10.34 -4.24
N TYR A 104 -7.15 -10.90 -5.42
CA TYR A 104 -6.38 -12.14 -5.58
C TYR A 104 -4.85 -11.92 -5.59
N VAL A 105 -4.08 -12.76 -4.87
CA VAL A 105 -2.61 -12.74 -4.92
C VAL A 105 -2.12 -13.25 -6.28
N PRO A 106 -1.34 -12.48 -7.06
CA PRO A 106 -0.77 -12.98 -8.32
C PRO A 106 0.40 -13.93 -8.05
N ASN A 107 0.11 -15.18 -7.67
CA ASN A 107 1.12 -16.16 -7.24
C ASN A 107 2.09 -16.59 -8.33
N GLY A 108 1.81 -16.32 -9.61
CA GLY A 108 2.80 -16.48 -10.68
C GLY A 108 4.00 -15.52 -10.53
N LEU A 109 3.80 -14.37 -9.89
CA LEU A 109 4.81 -13.34 -9.67
C LEU A 109 5.26 -13.26 -8.20
N ILE A 110 4.35 -13.45 -7.26
CA ILE A 110 4.60 -13.29 -5.82
C ILE A 110 4.71 -14.67 -5.16
N PRO A 111 5.82 -14.99 -4.49
CA PRO A 111 5.98 -16.28 -3.83
C PRO A 111 5.08 -16.42 -2.57
N GLU A 112 4.69 -17.64 -2.18
CA GLU A 112 5.01 -18.95 -2.80
C GLU A 112 3.98 -19.32 -3.89
N THR A 113 4.45 -19.98 -4.95
CA THR A 113 3.70 -20.19 -6.21
C THR A 113 2.57 -21.24 -6.11
N ASP A 114 2.39 -21.90 -4.96
CA ASP A 114 1.52 -23.07 -4.76
C ASP A 114 0.33 -22.84 -3.80
N ASP A 115 0.16 -21.63 -3.26
CA ASP A 115 -0.81 -21.32 -2.19
C ASP A 115 -2.21 -20.84 -2.68
N CYS A 116 -2.61 -21.21 -3.90
CA CYS A 116 -3.95 -20.96 -4.48
C CYS A 116 -4.47 -19.50 -4.49
N GLY A 117 -3.64 -18.48 -4.21
CA GLY A 117 -4.06 -17.07 -4.19
C GLY A 117 -4.23 -16.44 -2.82
N ASP A 118 -4.04 -17.19 -1.74
CA ASP A 118 -4.46 -16.75 -0.40
C ASP A 118 -3.32 -16.14 0.44
N TYR A 119 -2.07 -16.47 0.11
CA TYR A 119 -0.91 -16.17 0.95
C TYR A 119 0.20 -15.46 0.19
N ILE A 120 0.90 -14.59 0.92
CA ILE A 120 2.18 -14.00 0.53
C ILE A 120 3.21 -14.44 1.55
N ARG A 121 4.33 -15.00 1.07
CA ARG A 121 5.44 -15.48 1.89
C ARG A 121 6.77 -14.99 1.32
N LEU A 122 7.45 -14.10 2.04
CA LEU A 122 8.69 -13.48 1.59
C LEU A 122 9.83 -13.80 2.56
N ARG A 123 10.93 -14.35 2.04
CA ARG A 123 12.22 -14.48 2.76
C ARG A 123 13.08 -13.27 2.46
N ILE A 124 13.07 -12.29 3.35
CA ILE A 124 13.72 -11.00 3.17
C ILE A 124 15.07 -11.00 3.88
N ASN A 125 16.15 -10.76 3.13
CA ASN A 125 17.50 -10.65 3.67
C ASN A 125 17.75 -9.29 4.33
N TYR A 126 18.84 -9.20 5.09
CA TYR A 126 19.29 -7.98 5.80
C TYR A 126 19.30 -6.72 4.92
N ASP A 127 19.64 -6.87 3.65
CA ASP A 127 19.74 -5.77 2.70
C ASP A 127 18.42 -5.47 1.96
N GLY A 128 17.36 -6.26 2.17
CA GLY A 128 16.05 -6.13 1.55
C GLY A 128 15.82 -7.03 0.33
N THR A 129 16.78 -7.89 -0.02
CA THR A 129 16.63 -8.86 -1.13
C THR A 129 15.69 -9.99 -0.74
N ILE A 130 14.74 -10.34 -1.60
CA ILE A 130 13.82 -11.46 -1.42
C ILE A 130 14.45 -12.73 -1.99
N GLU A 131 14.79 -13.69 -1.14
CA GLU A 131 15.53 -14.91 -1.50
C GLU A 131 14.67 -15.91 -2.28
N ASN A 132 13.38 -16.02 -1.93
CA ASN A 132 12.45 -16.97 -2.54
C ASN A 132 11.68 -16.40 -3.73
N TRP A 133 12.21 -15.36 -4.40
CA TRP A 133 11.58 -14.83 -5.60
C TRP A 133 11.65 -15.86 -6.75
N PRO A 134 10.61 -16.00 -7.59
CA PRO A 134 10.62 -16.97 -8.69
C PRO A 134 11.76 -16.71 -9.69
N ASP A 135 12.44 -17.77 -10.12
CA ASP A 135 13.46 -17.69 -11.18
C ASP A 135 12.85 -17.30 -12.54
N GLU A 136 11.62 -17.75 -12.79
CA GLU A 136 10.82 -17.46 -13.97
C GLU A 136 9.50 -16.82 -13.54
N PRO A 137 9.45 -15.49 -13.36
CA PRO A 137 8.24 -14.79 -12.97
C PRO A 137 7.16 -14.88 -14.05
N ASP A 138 5.92 -15.17 -13.65
CA ASP A 138 4.76 -15.21 -14.54
C ASP A 138 3.82 -14.02 -14.29
N PHE A 139 3.54 -13.26 -15.35
CA PHE A 139 2.68 -12.09 -15.34
C PHE A 139 1.26 -12.37 -15.85
N SER A 140 0.92 -13.63 -16.17
CA SER A 140 -0.37 -14.02 -16.77
C SER A 140 -1.58 -13.53 -15.97
N ASP A 141 -1.49 -13.51 -14.64
CA ASP A 141 -2.53 -12.99 -13.75
C ASP A 141 -2.92 -11.53 -14.05
N PHE A 142 -1.99 -10.72 -14.56
CA PHE A 142 -2.20 -9.32 -14.94
C PHE A 142 -2.81 -9.13 -16.32
N ILE A 143 -2.85 -10.19 -17.14
CA ILE A 143 -3.32 -10.15 -18.53
C ILE A 143 -4.70 -10.82 -18.65
N GLU A 144 -4.91 -11.92 -17.92
CA GLU A 144 -6.14 -12.71 -18.04
C GLU A 144 -7.36 -11.99 -17.44
N GLY A 145 -8.39 -11.81 -18.27
CA GLY A 145 -9.66 -11.18 -17.85
C GLY A 145 -9.54 -9.69 -17.51
N VAL A 146 -8.46 -9.03 -17.91
CA VAL A 146 -8.17 -7.65 -17.52
C VAL A 146 -9.04 -6.62 -18.25
N GLY A 147 -9.52 -5.62 -17.51
CA GLY A 147 -10.20 -4.45 -18.08
C GLY A 147 -9.20 -3.45 -18.66
N ILE A 148 -9.36 -3.09 -19.93
CA ILE A 148 -8.52 -2.06 -20.57
C ILE A 148 -9.05 -0.68 -20.21
N VAL A 149 -8.19 0.19 -19.67
CA VAL A 149 -8.57 1.53 -19.19
C VAL A 149 -7.60 2.61 -19.65
N GLU A 150 -8.09 3.84 -19.83
CA GLU A 150 -7.25 5.02 -20.14
C GLU A 150 -6.48 5.53 -18.92
N LYS A 151 -7.02 5.27 -17.73
CA LYS A 151 -6.43 5.63 -16.44
C LYS A 151 -6.68 4.53 -15.44
N ILE A 152 -5.64 4.12 -14.72
CA ILE A 152 -5.73 3.15 -13.64
C ILE A 152 -6.20 3.85 -12.38
N ASP A 153 -7.14 3.21 -11.69
CA ASP A 153 -7.59 3.66 -10.38
C ASP A 153 -6.54 3.29 -9.32
N THR A 154 -5.82 4.28 -8.83
CA THR A 154 -4.76 4.11 -7.83
C THR A 154 -5.25 4.40 -6.42
N SER A 155 -6.56 4.49 -6.19
CA SER A 155 -7.09 4.64 -4.83
C SER A 155 -6.80 3.37 -4.01
N ILE A 156 -6.44 3.60 -2.74
CA ILE A 156 -6.23 2.57 -1.72
C ILE A 156 -7.08 2.97 -0.53
N GLU A 157 -7.91 2.05 -0.07
CA GLU A 157 -8.64 2.22 1.18
C GLU A 157 -7.64 2.03 2.34
N GLU A 158 -7.28 3.13 2.99
CA GLU A 158 -6.47 3.11 4.21
C GLU A 158 -7.42 3.22 5.41
N GLU A 159 -7.14 2.51 6.51
CA GLU A 159 -7.86 2.77 7.75
C GLU A 159 -7.65 4.23 8.17
N PRO A 160 -8.71 4.93 8.59
CA PRO A 160 -8.56 6.28 9.09
C PRO A 160 -7.63 6.26 10.30
N ILE A 161 -6.56 7.06 10.24
CA ILE A 161 -5.62 7.27 11.36
C ILE A 161 -6.35 7.78 12.62
N LEU A 162 -7.59 8.26 12.45
CA LEU A 162 -8.36 9.04 13.39
C LEU A 162 -9.55 8.29 13.99
N ASP A 163 -9.48 6.99 14.22
CA ASP A 163 -10.37 6.37 15.22
C ASP A 163 -9.93 6.71 16.67
N THR A 164 -8.74 7.30 16.82
CA THR A 164 -8.41 8.03 18.05
C THR A 164 -8.99 9.43 17.96
N LYS A 165 -10.18 9.66 18.55
CA LYS A 165 -10.68 11.00 18.83
C LYS A 165 -9.70 11.70 19.77
N VAL A 166 -8.81 12.53 19.24
CA VAL A 166 -7.91 13.35 20.06
C VAL A 166 -8.60 14.68 20.34
N GLU A 167 -9.15 14.82 21.54
CA GLU A 167 -9.71 16.10 21.98
C GLU A 167 -8.57 17.06 22.35
N PHE A 168 -8.38 18.09 21.53
CA PHE A 168 -7.55 19.24 21.85
C PHE A 168 -8.44 20.44 22.15
N THR A 169 -8.04 21.25 23.13
CA THR A 169 -8.52 22.63 23.18
C THR A 169 -7.93 23.42 22.02
N TYR A 170 -8.59 24.50 21.61
CA TYR A 170 -8.09 25.41 20.57
C TYR A 170 -6.64 25.88 20.87
N SER A 171 -6.34 26.17 22.13
CA SER A 171 -5.00 26.61 22.54
C SER A 171 -3.94 25.51 22.41
N GLN A 172 -4.28 24.26 22.73
CA GLN A 172 -3.37 23.12 22.55
C GLN A 172 -3.11 22.83 21.07
N LEU A 173 -4.14 22.93 20.23
CA LEU A 173 -4.03 22.77 18.78
C LEU A 173 -3.11 23.84 18.18
N MET A 174 -3.35 25.12 18.51
CA MET A 174 -2.55 26.23 17.99
C MET A 174 -1.09 26.17 18.45
N ALA A 175 -0.85 25.77 19.71
CA ALA A 175 0.51 25.61 20.22
C ALA A 175 1.31 24.52 19.49
N LYS A 176 0.65 23.45 19.01
CA LYS A 176 1.27 22.42 18.18
C LYS A 176 1.45 22.89 16.73
N LEU A 177 0.42 23.51 16.15
CA LEU A 177 0.43 24.01 14.77
C LEU A 177 1.59 24.99 14.54
N LEU A 178 1.76 25.96 15.44
CA LEU A 178 2.80 27.00 15.32
C LEU A 178 4.24 26.46 15.41
N ARG A 179 4.45 25.22 15.85
CA ARG A 179 5.77 24.56 15.88
C ARG A 179 6.12 23.84 14.57
N LEU A 180 5.17 23.66 13.67
CA LEU A 180 5.39 22.97 12.40
C LEU A 180 6.04 23.89 11.36
N PRO A 181 6.72 23.34 10.34
CA PRO A 181 7.12 24.09 9.15
C PRO A 181 5.94 24.82 8.48
N LYS A 182 6.20 26.02 7.93
CA LYS A 182 5.17 26.94 7.40
C LYS A 182 4.24 26.32 6.35
N HIS A 183 4.74 25.41 5.52
CA HIS A 183 3.92 24.73 4.50
C HIS A 183 2.87 23.81 5.13
N LEU A 184 3.24 23.04 6.17
CA LEU A 184 2.31 22.21 6.93
C LEU A 184 1.32 23.06 7.73
N GLN A 185 1.76 24.20 8.28
CA GLN A 185 0.85 25.14 8.96
C GLN A 185 -0.27 25.62 8.04
N MET A 186 0.07 25.99 6.80
CA MET A 186 -0.90 26.44 5.81
C MET A 186 -1.88 25.34 5.39
N GLU A 187 -1.37 24.13 5.16
CA GLU A 187 -2.19 23.01 4.71
C GLU A 187 -3.17 22.56 5.80
N ILE A 188 -2.69 22.41 7.03
CA ILE A 188 -3.53 22.08 8.19
C ILE A 188 -4.52 23.23 8.48
N GLY A 189 -4.07 24.49 8.39
CA GLY A 189 -4.94 25.64 8.59
C GLY A 189 -6.10 25.70 7.60
N ARG A 190 -5.88 25.37 6.32
CA ARG A 190 -6.94 25.27 5.31
C ARG A 190 -7.94 24.16 5.64
N ALA A 191 -7.44 22.99 6.03
CA ALA A 191 -8.30 21.86 6.41
C ALA A 191 -9.17 22.19 7.64
N LEU A 192 -8.61 22.88 8.65
CA LEU A 192 -9.36 23.31 9.82
C LEU A 192 -10.48 24.31 9.47
N ILE A 193 -10.24 25.23 8.54
CA ILE A 193 -11.24 26.19 8.07
C ILE A 193 -12.34 25.44 7.30
N ALA A 194 -11.98 24.56 6.37
CA ALA A 194 -12.95 23.77 5.60
C ALA A 194 -13.88 22.95 6.51
N ASN A 195 -13.31 22.23 7.48
CA ASN A 195 -14.08 21.46 8.45
C ASN A 195 -14.99 22.32 9.33
N ALA A 196 -14.59 23.56 9.66
CA ALA A 196 -15.42 24.48 10.43
C ALA A 196 -16.57 25.07 9.57
N SER A 197 -16.36 25.19 8.26
CA SER A 197 -17.34 25.72 7.31
C SER A 197 -18.39 24.69 6.88
N GLU A 198 -18.07 23.39 6.88
CA GLU A 198 -19.05 22.31 6.60
C GLU A 198 -20.16 22.18 7.66
N GLY A 199 -20.00 22.81 8.84
CA GLY A 199 -21.03 22.87 9.87
C GLY A 199 -22.02 24.03 9.75
N PHE A 200 -21.90 24.86 8.71
CA PHE A 200 -22.77 25.99 8.42
C PHE A 200 -23.38 25.84 7.02
N GLU A 201 -24.21 24.83 6.81
CA GLU A 201 -25.25 24.96 5.77
C GLU A 201 -26.30 25.94 6.33
N GLU A 202 -26.44 27.07 5.65
CA GLU A 202 -27.42 28.11 5.96
C GLU A 202 -28.82 27.49 5.94
N GLU A 203 -29.55 27.55 7.06
CA GLU A 203 -31.00 27.38 7.05
C GLU A 203 -31.56 28.50 6.16
N GLU A 204 -31.84 28.20 4.88
CA GLU A 204 -32.61 29.10 4.03
C GLU A 204 -34.00 29.27 4.65
N ASP A 205 -34.25 30.47 5.16
CA ASP A 205 -35.56 30.96 5.62
C ASP A 205 -36.65 30.68 4.57
N GLU A 206 -37.39 29.57 4.71
CA GLU A 206 -38.73 29.43 4.12
C GLU A 206 -39.69 30.36 4.88
N GLY A 207 -39.63 31.64 4.54
CA GLY A 207 -40.44 32.69 5.16
C GLY A 207 -40.87 33.75 4.15
N SER A 208 -41.53 33.35 3.07
CA SER A 208 -42.28 34.28 2.21
C SER A 208 -43.69 33.75 1.95
N LEU A 209 -44.64 34.22 2.75
CA LEU A 209 -46.06 34.36 2.43
C LEU A 209 -46.57 35.69 3.01
#